data_AF-A0A969LIB2-F1
#
_entry.id   AF-A0A969LIB2-F1
#
_cell.length_a   1.000
_cell.length_b   1.000
_cell.length_c   1.000
_cell.angle_alpha   90.00
_cell.angle_beta   90.00
_cell.angle_gamma   90.00
#
_symmetry.space_group_name_H-M   'P 1'
#
loop_
_entity.id
_entity.type
_entity.pdbx_description
1 polymer ?
#
loop_
_entity_poly.entity_id
_entity_poly.type
_entity_poly.pdbx_seq_one_letter_code
_entity_poly.pdbx_strand_id
1 'polypeptide(L)'
;MIQSLTSVFGNSVRFTFVSDEYNGLGVDLKLGEADTPESIRPFVPVRYRSLLEAQQENGRSRVFNGVHWEPDDTEGQRLGTQIVNFTLTQKFKLR
;
A
#
# COMPACT_ATOMS: atom_id res chain seq x y z
N MET A 1 -8.96 -1.36 -0.59
CA MET A 1 -8.86 -0.18 -1.49
C MET A 1 -8.44 -0.58 -2.91
N ILE A 2 -7.24 -1.14 -3.13
CA ILE A 2 -6.78 -1.46 -4.50
C ILE A 2 -7.70 -2.44 -5.23
N GLN A 3 -8.22 -3.48 -4.57
CA GLN A 3 -9.21 -4.37 -5.19
C GLN A 3 -10.44 -3.61 -5.72
N SER A 4 -10.92 -2.58 -5.00
CA SER A 4 -12.06 -1.77 -5.48
C SER A 4 -11.71 -1.00 -6.75
N LEU A 5 -10.48 -0.48 -6.85
CA LEU A 5 -10.00 0.18 -8.06
C LEU A 5 -9.89 -0.81 -9.22
N THR A 6 -9.37 -2.03 -8.98
CA THR A 6 -9.29 -3.10 -9.98
C THR A 6 -10.67 -3.46 -10.51
N SER A 7 -11.69 -3.51 -9.65
CA SER A 7 -13.08 -3.80 -10.06
C SER A 7 -13.71 -2.70 -10.92
N VAL A 8 -13.28 -1.44 -10.80
CA VAL A 8 -13.85 -0.30 -11.55
C VAL A 8 -13.06 0.00 -12.83
N PHE A 9 -11.73 -0.01 -12.76
CA PHE A 9 -10.83 0.44 -13.83
C PHE A 9 -10.09 -0.69 -14.53
N GLY A 10 -10.18 -1.93 -14.01
CA GLY A 10 -9.36 -3.04 -14.44
C GLY A 10 -7.94 -3.00 -13.86
N ASN A 11 -7.21 -4.10 -14.00
CA ASN A 11 -5.89 -4.25 -13.38
C ASN A 11 -4.75 -3.50 -14.11
N SER A 12 -4.89 -3.20 -15.40
CA SER A 12 -3.81 -2.73 -16.27
C SER A 12 -3.40 -1.26 -16.07
N VAL A 13 -3.93 -0.58 -15.05
CA VAL A 13 -3.59 0.81 -14.74
C VAL A 13 -2.12 0.90 -14.31
N ARG A 14 -1.36 1.75 -15.03
CA ARG A 14 0.06 2.02 -14.77
C ARG A 14 0.19 3.38 -14.10
N PHE A 15 1.03 3.48 -13.09
CA PHE A 15 1.24 4.73 -12.37
C PHE A 15 2.62 4.79 -11.71
N THR A 16 3.03 6.00 -11.33
CA THR A 16 4.19 6.23 -10.47
C THR A 16 3.67 6.82 -9.16
N PHE A 17 4.11 6.28 -8.04
CA PHE A 17 3.72 6.69 -6.71
C PHE A 17 4.94 7.13 -5.92
N VAL A 18 4.80 8.20 -5.15
CA VAL A 18 5.77 8.65 -4.16
C VAL A 18 5.06 8.60 -2.81
N SER A 19 5.58 7.78 -1.90
CA SER A 19 5.07 7.73 -0.52
C SER A 19 5.52 8.97 0.24
N ASP A 20 4.69 9.49 1.14
CA ASP A 20 5.13 10.55 2.06
C ASP A 20 6.24 10.08 3.01
N GLU A 21 6.37 8.77 3.24
CA GLU A 21 7.50 8.20 3.98
C GLU A 21 8.83 8.34 3.23
N TYR A 22 8.81 8.52 1.91
CA TYR A 22 9.97 8.57 1.02
C TYR A 22 9.83 9.68 -0.03
N ASN A 23 9.32 10.84 0.37
CA ASN A 23 9.13 12.00 -0.50
C ASN A 23 10.32 12.99 -0.49
N GLY A 24 11.42 12.66 0.19
CA GLY A 24 12.57 13.56 0.34
C GLY A 24 12.37 14.68 1.36
N LEU A 25 11.24 14.71 2.07
CA LEU A 25 10.89 15.72 3.06
C LEU A 25 10.72 15.11 4.47
N GLY A 26 10.30 13.85 4.56
CA GLY A 26 10.18 13.12 5.82
C GLY A 26 11.52 13.01 6.56
N VAL A 27 11.49 13.14 7.88
CA VAL A 27 12.67 13.07 8.74
C VAL A 27 12.51 12.02 9.82
N ASP A 28 13.62 11.38 10.18
CA ASP A 28 13.71 10.61 11.42
C ASP A 28 14.15 11.57 12.54
N LEU A 29 13.38 11.61 13.62
CA LEU A 29 13.63 12.49 14.76
C LEU A 29 14.44 11.77 15.82
N LYS A 30 15.42 12.46 16.40
CA LYS A 30 16.14 11.96 17.56
C LYS A 30 15.31 12.17 18.83
N LEU A 31 14.76 11.08 19.37
CA LEU A 31 13.97 11.14 20.60
C LEU A 31 14.84 11.59 21.78
N GLY A 32 14.43 12.65 22.48
CA GLY A 32 15.09 13.16 23.69
C GLY A 32 16.02 14.37 23.51
N GLU A 33 16.29 14.79 22.27
CA GLU A 33 16.99 16.05 21.96
C GLU A 33 16.07 16.91 21.08
N ALA A 34 15.44 17.93 21.69
CA ALA A 34 14.58 18.97 21.08
C ALA A 34 14.20 18.73 19.60
N ASP A 35 13.34 17.75 19.33
CA ASP A 35 12.88 17.30 18.00
C ASP A 35 13.84 17.63 16.83
N THR A 36 15.12 17.30 17.02
CA THR A 36 16.14 17.58 16.01
C THR A 36 16.09 16.46 14.96
N PRO A 37 16.01 16.80 13.66
CA PRO A 37 16.10 15.80 12.60
C PRO A 37 17.45 15.09 12.65
N GLU A 38 17.43 13.77 12.80
CA GLU A 38 18.61 12.92 12.73
C GLU A 38 18.99 12.66 11.26
N SER A 39 18.00 12.41 10.41
CA SER A 39 18.21 12.23 8.97
C SER A 39 16.97 12.58 8.14
N ILE A 40 17.18 12.97 6.89
CA ILE A 40 16.11 13.14 5.90
C ILE A 40 15.98 11.84 5.12
N ARG A 41 14.77 11.30 5.03
CA ARG A 41 14.48 10.09 4.26
C ARG A 41 14.59 10.36 2.76
N PRO A 42 15.14 9.43 1.96
CA PRO A 42 15.39 9.66 0.54
C PRO A 42 14.08 9.81 -0.26
N PHE A 43 14.17 10.51 -1.40
CA PHE A 43 13.09 10.56 -2.39
C PHE A 43 13.09 9.28 -3.24
N VAL A 44 12.03 8.47 -3.13
CA VAL A 44 11.91 7.17 -3.81
C VAL A 44 10.60 7.07 -4.58
N PRO A 45 10.59 7.43 -5.89
CA PRO A 45 9.45 7.18 -6.76
C PRO A 45 9.41 5.72 -7.19
N VAL A 46 8.27 5.04 -7.00
CA VAL A 46 8.07 3.64 -7.40
C VAL A 46 7.10 3.58 -8.58
N ARG A 47 7.47 2.84 -9.62
CA ARG A 47 6.63 2.66 -10.81
C ARG A 47 5.96 1.29 -10.79
N TYR A 48 4.64 1.30 -10.85
CA TYR A 48 3.80 0.11 -10.94
C TYR A 48 3.24 -0.07 -12.34
N ARG A 49 3.27 -1.31 -12.83
CA ARG A 49 2.74 -1.75 -14.12
C ARG A 49 1.27 -2.17 -14.03
N SER A 50 0.76 -2.41 -12.83
CA SER A 50 -0.63 -2.79 -12.57
C SER A 50 -1.06 -2.42 -11.15
N LEU A 51 -2.37 -2.39 -10.92
CA LEU A 51 -2.92 -2.24 -9.57
C LEU A 51 -2.56 -3.42 -8.67
N LEU A 52 -2.61 -4.66 -9.19
CA LEU A 52 -2.28 -5.86 -8.43
C LEU A 52 -0.82 -5.87 -7.97
N GLU A 53 0.12 -5.41 -8.80
CA GLU A 53 1.54 -5.28 -8.39
C GLU A 53 1.67 -4.35 -7.18
N ALA A 54 0.99 -3.21 -7.20
CA ALA A 54 0.96 -2.29 -6.06
C ALA A 54 0.30 -2.89 -4.82
N GLN A 55 -0.76 -3.68 -4.98
CA GLN A 55 -1.40 -4.39 -3.87
C GLN A 55 -0.45 -5.39 -3.21
N GLN A 56 0.26 -6.16 -4.03
CA GLN A 56 1.21 -7.18 -3.56
C GLN A 56 2.40 -6.53 -2.85
N GLU A 57 2.95 -5.43 -3.38
CA GLU A 57 4.05 -4.72 -2.71
C GLU A 57 3.58 -4.09 -1.38
N ASN A 58 2.41 -3.45 -1.36
CA ASN A 58 1.82 -2.91 -0.14
C ASN A 58 1.62 -3.99 0.94
N GLY A 59 1.15 -5.18 0.54
CA GLY A 59 1.01 -6.33 1.43
C GLY A 59 2.34 -6.78 2.03
N ARG A 60 3.32 -7.10 1.18
CA ARG A 60 4.67 -7.53 1.59
C ARG A 60 5.42 -6.50 2.41
N SER A 61 5.14 -5.20 2.27
CA SER A 61 5.83 -4.13 3.02
C SER A 61 5.82 -4.37 4.53
N ARG A 62 4.76 -4.98 5.05
CA ARG A 62 4.61 -5.29 6.47
C ARG A 62 5.49 -6.43 6.95
N VAL A 63 5.76 -7.39 6.07
CA VAL A 63 6.72 -8.48 6.31
C VAL A 63 8.14 -7.93 6.32
N PHE A 64 8.50 -7.08 5.34
CA PHE A 64 9.82 -6.42 5.32
C PHE A 64 10.06 -5.51 6.54
N ASN A 65 9.02 -4.85 7.03
CA ASN A 65 9.11 -4.05 8.26
C ASN A 65 9.17 -4.92 9.54
N GLY A 66 9.01 -6.24 9.44
CA GLY A 66 9.09 -7.16 10.58
C GLY A 66 7.88 -7.11 11.52
N VAL A 67 6.76 -6.54 11.08
CA VAL A 67 5.55 -6.34 11.91
C VAL A 67 4.42 -7.33 11.61
N HIS A 68 4.58 -8.15 10.57
CA HIS A 68 3.63 -9.17 10.13
C HIS A 68 4.34 -10.42 9.63
N TRP A 69 3.69 -11.58 9.73
CA TRP A 69 4.15 -12.83 9.12
C TRP A 69 3.66 -12.96 7.67
N GLU A 70 4.33 -13.78 6.85
CA GLU A 70 3.93 -14.02 5.45
C GLU A 70 2.43 -14.42 5.28
N PRO A 71 1.84 -15.26 6.16
CA PRO A 71 0.42 -15.56 6.07
C PRO A 71 -0.49 -14.35 6.33
N ASP A 72 -0.06 -13.38 7.14
CA ASP A 72 -0.86 -12.17 7.40
C ASP A 72 -1.01 -11.31 6.14
N ASP A 73 0.03 -11.29 5.29
CA ASP A 73 -0.05 -10.65 3.98
C ASP A 73 -1.04 -11.38 3.07
N THR A 74 -0.79 -12.66 2.80
CA THR A 74 -1.55 -13.43 1.81
C THR A 74 -3.03 -13.58 2.19
N GLU A 75 -3.33 -13.92 3.45
CA GLU A 75 -4.70 -14.05 3.95
C GLU A 75 -5.39 -12.70 4.13
N GLY A 76 -4.65 -11.66 4.54
CA GLY A 76 -5.16 -10.29 4.63
C GLY A 76 -5.61 -9.76 3.27
N GLN A 77 -4.81 -9.99 2.23
CA GLN A 77 -5.19 -9.65 0.85
C GLN A 77 -6.42 -10.45 0.40
N ARG A 78 -6.48 -11.76 0.67
CA ARG A 78 -7.63 -12.60 0.33
C ARG A 78 -8.92 -12.11 0.99
N LEU A 79 -8.87 -11.78 2.28
CA LEU A 79 -9.99 -11.21 3.03
C LEU A 79 -10.44 -9.87 2.43
N GLY A 80 -9.49 -8.97 2.14
CA GLY A 80 -9.78 -7.69 1.50
C GLY A 80 -10.53 -7.86 0.16
N THR A 81 -10.13 -8.85 -0.64
CA THR A 81 -10.82 -9.17 -1.89
C THR A 81 -12.24 -9.66 -1.66
N GLN A 82 -12.46 -10.53 -0.68
CA GLN A 82 -13.80 -11.01 -0.33
C GLN A 82 -14.72 -9.88 0.14
N ILE A 83 -14.22 -8.96 0.97
CA ILE A 83 -14.97 -7.79 1.43
C ILE A 83 -15.41 -6.92 0.25
N VAL A 84 -14.52 -6.66 -0.71
CA VAL A 84 -14.86 -5.83 -1.88
C VAL A 84 -15.88 -6.54 -2.76
N ASN A 85 -15.69 -7.82 -3.06
CA ASN A 85 -16.63 -8.60 -3.87
C ASN A 85 -18.02 -8.63 -3.23
N PHE A 86 -18.09 -8.88 -1.93
CA PHE A 86 -19.35 -8.82 -1.18
C PHE A 86 -20.00 -7.43 -1.28
N THR A 87 -19.22 -6.38 -1.04
CA THR A 87 -19.71 -5.00 -1.05
C THR A 87 -20.24 -4.59 -2.42
N LEU A 88 -19.51 -4.86 -3.50
CA LEU A 88 -19.92 -4.49 -4.86
C LEU A 88 -21.17 -5.27 -5.31
N THR A 89 -21.24 -6.57 -4.98
CA THR A 89 -22.38 -7.42 -5.32
C THR A 89 -23.65 -7.02 -4.56
N GLN A 90 -23.54 -6.80 -3.24
CA GLN A 90 -24.70 -6.63 -2.36
C GLN A 90 -25.16 -5.17 -2.23
N LYS A 91 -24.22 -4.22 -2.11
CA LYS A 91 -24.55 -2.80 -1.83
C LYS A 91 -24.67 -1.98 -3.11
N PHE A 92 -23.77 -2.19 -4.06
CA PHE A 92 -23.71 -1.36 -5.27
C PHE A 92 -24.35 -2.01 -6.49
N LYS A 93 -24.68 -3.31 -6.44
CA LYS A 93 -25.27 -4.10 -7.55
C LYS A 93 -24.50 -3.94 -8.88
N LEU A 94 -23.20 -3.64 -8.80
CA LEU A 94 -22.34 -3.57 -9.97
C LEU A 94 -22.06 -5.01 -10.39
N ARG A 95 -22.45 -5.34 -11.63
CA ARG A 95 -22.17 -6.62 -12.29
C ARG A 95 -20.99 -6.45 -13.23
#